data_AF-A0A2I0CVP0-F1
#
_entry.id   AF-A0A2I0CVP0-F1
#
_cell.length_a   1.000
_cell.length_b   1.000
_cell.length_c   1.000
_cell.angle_alpha   90.00
_cell.angle_beta   90.00
_cell.angle_gamma   90.00
#
_symmetry.space_group_name_H-M   'P 1'
#
loop_
_entity.id
_entity.type
_entity.pdbx_description
1 polymer ?
#
loop_
_entity_poly.entity_id
_entity_poly.type
_entity_poly.pdbx_seq_one_letter_code
_entity_poly.pdbx_strand_id
1 'polypeptide(L)'
;SKSFIKQTESMSLDISDYFAWGYLKVFHLHVVGFEWKKEEMDGLLAQLISHIQKSKSEVVIVDSLTLFTEYAQTDTILTFFTNCKSLVDHGKTILVTLHTYAFEEDTLVRIRSICDAHLNMKKALVGDKYVMVMEVIKVRGARKTTGNLVSFEVHPGYGMKVIPMSFAKV
;
A
#
# COMPACT_ATOMS: atom_id res chain seq x y z
N SER A 1 -5.90 15.51 8.11
CA SER A 1 -6.89 15.23 7.05
C SER A 1 -6.89 16.29 5.97
N LYS A 2 -6.97 17.59 6.31
CA LYS A 2 -6.98 18.70 5.32
C LYS A 2 -5.83 18.65 4.30
N SER A 3 -4.60 18.31 4.72
CA SER A 3 -3.46 18.21 3.81
C SER A 3 -3.65 17.11 2.74
N PHE A 4 -4.13 15.93 3.15
CA PHE A 4 -4.37 14.81 2.24
C PHE A 4 -5.49 15.10 1.22
N ILE A 5 -6.57 15.73 1.66
CA ILE A 5 -7.67 16.14 0.78
C ILE A 5 -7.18 17.17 -0.25
N LYS A 6 -6.42 18.20 0.19
CA LYS A 6 -5.83 19.17 -0.74
C LYS A 6 -4.86 18.54 -1.74
N GLN A 7 -4.06 17.58 -1.30
CA GLN A 7 -3.10 16.89 -2.17
C GLN A 7 -3.81 16.08 -3.25
N THR A 8 -4.85 15.33 -2.88
CA THR A 8 -5.66 14.56 -3.84
C THR A 8 -6.43 15.47 -4.81
N GLU A 9 -6.99 16.57 -4.32
CA GLU A 9 -7.61 17.62 -5.15
C GLU A 9 -6.62 18.17 -6.19
N SER A 10 -5.37 18.47 -5.79
CA SER A 10 -4.32 18.94 -6.71
C SER A 10 -3.91 17.92 -7.79
N MET A 11 -4.28 16.65 -7.61
CA MET A 11 -4.07 15.58 -8.58
C MET A 11 -5.30 15.33 -9.46
N SER A 12 -6.29 16.22 -9.41
CA SER A 12 -7.61 16.04 -10.05
C SER A 12 -8.37 14.82 -9.55
N LEU A 13 -8.10 14.42 -8.30
CA LEU A 13 -8.81 13.36 -7.59
C LEU A 13 -9.55 13.99 -6.41
N ASP A 14 -10.62 14.74 -6.69
CA ASP A 14 -11.42 15.33 -5.62
C ASP A 14 -12.20 14.24 -4.87
N ILE A 15 -11.86 14.07 -3.60
CA ILE A 15 -12.45 13.12 -2.66
C ILE A 15 -13.33 13.79 -1.60
N SER A 16 -13.55 15.11 -1.72
CA SER A 16 -14.17 15.93 -0.67
C SER A 16 -15.60 15.49 -0.36
N ASP A 17 -16.41 15.20 -1.38
CA ASP A 17 -17.80 14.74 -1.20
C ASP A 17 -17.86 13.36 -0.54
N TYR A 18 -17.00 12.43 -0.96
CA TYR A 18 -16.90 11.10 -0.35
C TYR A 18 -16.48 11.19 1.12
N PHE A 19 -15.58 12.12 1.44
CA PHE A 19 -15.17 12.38 2.81
C PHE A 19 -16.31 13.02 3.62
N ALA A 20 -17.00 14.02 3.07
CA ALA A 20 -18.09 14.75 3.73
C ALA A 20 -19.30 13.85 4.03
N TRP A 21 -19.64 12.93 3.12
CA TRP A 21 -20.72 11.97 3.30
C TRP A 21 -20.31 10.72 4.10
N GLY A 22 -19.03 10.61 4.50
CA GLY A 22 -18.53 9.52 5.32
C GLY A 22 -18.30 8.20 4.58
N TYR A 23 -18.34 8.23 3.25
CA TYR A 23 -17.96 7.10 2.39
C TYR A 23 -16.45 6.84 2.39
N LEU A 24 -15.66 7.91 2.53
CA LEU A 24 -14.22 7.85 2.77
C LEU A 24 -13.92 8.27 4.21
N LYS A 25 -13.23 7.41 4.96
CA LYS A 25 -12.76 7.71 6.31
C LYS A 25 -11.24 7.71 6.32
N VAL A 26 -10.65 8.81 6.79
CA VAL A 26 -9.19 8.99 6.84
C VAL A 26 -8.75 9.06 8.30
N PHE A 27 -7.89 8.13 8.70
CA PHE A 27 -7.29 8.09 10.02
C PHE A 27 -5.80 8.42 9.89
N HIS A 28 -5.32 9.38 10.68
CA HIS A 28 -3.90 9.70 10.73
C HIS A 28 -3.27 9.06 11.94
N LEU A 29 -2.18 8.33 11.72
CA LEU A 29 -1.36 7.78 12.79
C LEU A 29 -0.27 8.81 13.09
N HIS A 30 -0.43 9.55 14.20
CA HIS A 30 0.57 10.52 14.63
C HIS A 30 1.64 9.81 15.45
N VAL A 31 2.85 9.69 14.89
CA VAL A 31 3.98 8.99 15.53
C VAL A 31 4.91 9.95 16.28
N VAL A 32 4.74 11.26 16.11
CA VAL A 32 5.61 12.26 16.73
C VAL A 32 5.36 12.33 18.24
N GLY A 33 6.38 11.98 19.02
CA GLY A 33 6.40 12.12 20.50
C GLY A 33 6.10 10.84 21.28
N PHE A 34 5.92 9.69 20.62
CA PHE A 34 5.73 8.39 21.28
C PHE A 34 6.98 7.52 21.10
N GLU A 35 7.64 7.18 22.21
CA GLU A 35 8.56 6.04 22.26
C GLU A 35 7.73 4.76 22.32
N TRP A 36 7.36 4.21 21.17
CA TRP A 36 6.57 2.99 21.11
C TRP A 36 7.38 1.81 21.64
N LYS A 37 6.86 1.17 22.69
CA LYS A 37 7.36 -0.13 23.14
C LYS A 37 6.82 -1.23 22.24
N LYS A 38 7.52 -2.38 22.21
CA LYS A 38 7.13 -3.54 21.39
C LYS A 38 5.70 -3.99 21.70
N GLU A 39 5.33 -4.07 22.98
CA GLU A 39 3.99 -4.51 23.40
C GLU A 39 2.89 -3.56 22.92
N GLU A 40 3.17 -2.26 22.85
CA GLU A 40 2.23 -1.24 22.37
C GLU A 40 2.00 -1.37 20.86
N MET A 41 3.05 -1.72 20.11
CA MET A 41 2.98 -1.93 18.67
C MET A 41 2.19 -3.19 18.29
N ASP A 42 2.41 -4.29 19.03
CA ASP A 42 1.64 -5.52 18.85
C ASP A 42 0.15 -5.28 19.13
N GLY A 43 -0.15 -4.55 20.20
CA GLY A 43 -1.51 -4.13 20.55
C GLY A 43 -2.15 -3.27 19.45
N LEU A 44 -1.40 -2.34 18.86
CA LEU A 44 -1.87 -1.46 17.80
C LEU A 44 -2.22 -2.22 16.51
N LEU A 45 -1.38 -3.16 16.07
CA LEU A 45 -1.66 -3.98 14.89
C LEU A 45 -2.90 -4.87 15.11
N ALA A 46 -3.05 -5.45 16.30
CA ALA A 46 -4.24 -6.22 16.65
C ALA A 46 -5.51 -5.35 16.68
N GLN A 47 -5.42 -4.13 17.23
CA GLN A 47 -6.52 -3.16 17.22
C GLN A 47 -6.90 -2.74 15.80
N LEU A 48 -5.92 -2.54 14.92
CA LEU A 48 -6.16 -2.22 13.51
C LEU A 48 -6.94 -3.33 12.81
N ILE A 49 -6.54 -4.59 12.99
CA ILE A 49 -7.28 -5.75 12.46
C ILE A 49 -8.72 -5.79 13.00
N SER A 50 -8.90 -5.63 14.32
CA SER A 50 -10.24 -5.60 14.93
C SER A 50 -11.11 -4.48 14.37
N HIS A 51 -10.51 -3.31 14.13
CA HIS A 51 -11.19 -2.17 13.52
C HIS A 51 -11.62 -2.45 12.08
N ILE A 52 -10.73 -3.00 11.25
CA ILE A 52 -11.02 -3.37 9.86
C ILE A 52 -12.16 -4.39 9.80
N GLN A 53 -12.12 -5.40 10.68
CA GLN A 53 -13.15 -6.45 10.73
C GLN A 53 -14.53 -5.88 11.08
N LYS A 54 -14.61 -4.94 12.02
CA LYS A 54 -15.87 -4.29 12.44
C LYS A 54 -16.32 -3.20 11.47
N SER A 55 -15.42 -2.70 10.63
CA SER A 55 -15.74 -1.64 9.66
C SER A 55 -16.66 -2.15 8.57
N LYS A 56 -17.60 -1.30 8.14
CA LYS A 56 -18.43 -1.55 6.96
C LYS A 56 -17.69 -1.31 5.64
N SER A 57 -16.52 -0.66 5.68
CA SER A 57 -15.73 -0.36 4.48
C SER A 57 -15.29 -1.63 3.77
N GLU A 58 -15.55 -1.73 2.48
CA GLU A 58 -15.14 -2.89 1.65
C GLU A 58 -13.67 -2.78 1.24
N VAL A 59 -13.16 -1.55 1.09
CA VAL A 59 -11.77 -1.26 0.75
C VAL A 59 -11.08 -0.59 1.93
N VAL A 60 -9.87 -1.07 2.25
CA VAL A 60 -8.99 -0.50 3.28
C VAL A 60 -7.62 -0.24 2.67
N ILE A 61 -7.06 0.93 2.96
CA ILE A 61 -5.72 1.32 2.54
C ILE A 61 -4.91 1.63 3.79
N VAL A 62 -3.79 0.93 3.96
CA VAL A 62 -2.79 1.17 5.01
C VAL A 62 -1.56 1.78 4.35
N ASP A 63 -1.40 3.10 4.53
CA ASP A 63 -0.29 3.87 3.97
C ASP A 63 0.47 4.62 5.09
N SER A 64 1.57 4.11 5.64
CA SER A 64 2.27 2.86 5.30
C SER A 64 2.52 1.96 6.50
N LEU A 65 2.76 0.67 6.25
CA LEU A 65 3.14 -0.29 7.29
C LEU A 65 4.60 -0.13 7.73
N THR A 66 5.42 0.63 6.99
CA THR A 66 6.86 0.85 7.25
C THR A 66 7.15 1.37 8.67
N LEU A 67 6.23 2.14 9.26
CA LEU A 67 6.38 2.66 10.62
C LEU A 67 6.32 1.56 11.68
N PHE A 68 5.61 0.47 11.39
CA PHE A 68 5.39 -0.61 12.36
C PHE A 68 6.59 -1.54 12.45
N THR A 69 7.44 -1.61 11.42
CA THR A 69 8.59 -2.52 11.39
C THR A 69 9.77 -2.08 12.23
N GLU A 70 9.86 -0.80 12.56
CA GLU A 70 10.91 -0.31 13.47
C GLU A 70 10.73 -0.88 14.89
N TYR A 71 9.50 -1.23 15.27
CA TYR A 71 9.15 -1.61 16.64
C TYR A 71 8.54 -3.02 16.76
N ALA A 72 7.90 -3.53 15.70
CA ALA A 72 7.28 -4.86 15.70
C ALA A 72 8.28 -5.96 15.37
N GLN A 73 8.10 -7.14 15.99
CA GLN A 73 8.84 -8.34 15.60
C GLN A 73 8.32 -8.91 14.28
N THR A 74 9.18 -9.63 13.56
CA THR A 74 8.83 -10.31 12.29
C THR A 74 7.56 -11.15 12.41
N ASP A 75 7.42 -11.91 13.50
CA ASP A 75 6.26 -12.77 13.72
C ASP A 75 4.95 -11.98 13.87
N THR A 76 4.98 -10.82 14.53
CA THR A 76 3.83 -9.91 14.63
C THR A 76 3.41 -9.42 13.25
N ILE A 77 4.38 -9.04 12.41
CA ILE A 77 4.10 -8.54 11.06
C ILE A 77 3.50 -9.65 10.19
N LEU A 78 4.07 -10.86 10.22
CA LEU A 78 3.52 -12.00 9.49
C LEU A 78 2.12 -12.38 9.98
N THR A 79 1.87 -12.28 11.29
CA THR A 79 0.55 -12.47 11.88
C THR A 79 -0.44 -11.42 11.39
N PHE A 80 -0.03 -10.15 11.30
CA PHE A 80 -0.84 -9.07 10.73
C PHE A 80 -1.24 -9.36 9.28
N PHE A 81 -0.30 -9.76 8.41
CA PHE A 81 -0.60 -10.10 7.02
C PHE A 81 -1.50 -11.34 6.89
N THR A 82 -1.30 -12.34 7.75
CA THR A 82 -2.17 -13.53 7.79
C THR A 82 -3.60 -13.18 8.20
N ASN A 83 -3.77 -12.30 9.18
CA ASN A 83 -5.08 -11.79 9.57
C ASN A 83 -5.73 -10.96 8.46
N CYS A 84 -4.95 -10.11 7.76
CA CYS A 84 -5.43 -9.40 6.58
C CYS A 84 -5.91 -10.38 5.50
N LYS A 85 -5.17 -11.46 5.25
CA LYS A 85 -5.56 -12.47 4.27
C LYS A 85 -6.90 -13.13 4.62
N SER A 86 -7.10 -13.46 5.89
CA SER A 86 -8.38 -13.98 6.39
C SER A 86 -9.52 -12.98 6.12
N LEU A 87 -9.33 -11.69 6.41
CA LEU A 87 -10.34 -10.67 6.13
C LEU A 87 -10.64 -10.50 4.64
N VAL A 88 -9.61 -10.62 3.79
CA VAL A 88 -9.76 -10.59 2.32
C VAL A 88 -10.58 -11.78 1.83
N ASP A 89 -10.38 -12.97 2.39
CA ASP A 89 -11.17 -14.16 2.07
C ASP A 89 -12.65 -14.01 2.44
N HIS A 90 -12.99 -13.06 3.33
CA HIS A 90 -14.36 -12.70 3.70
C HIS A 90 -14.89 -11.46 2.95
N GLY A 91 -14.26 -11.09 1.83
CA GLY A 91 -14.77 -10.07 0.90
C GLY A 91 -14.22 -8.66 1.10
N LYS A 92 -13.26 -8.45 2.00
CA LYS A 92 -12.54 -7.17 2.09
C LYS A 92 -11.48 -7.06 0.99
N THR A 93 -11.16 -5.84 0.57
CA THR A 93 -9.96 -5.53 -0.21
C THR A 93 -9.03 -4.69 0.65
N ILE A 94 -7.80 -5.15 0.87
CA ILE A 94 -6.83 -4.46 1.71
C ILE A 94 -5.58 -4.17 0.89
N LEU A 95 -5.25 -2.89 0.73
CA LEU A 95 -4.00 -2.43 0.14
C LEU A 95 -3.06 -1.96 1.26
N VAL A 96 -1.83 -2.44 1.24
CA VAL A 96 -0.80 -2.07 2.21
C VAL A 96 0.42 -1.58 1.44
N THR A 97 0.90 -0.38 1.76
CA THR A 97 2.19 0.11 1.26
C THR A 97 3.28 -0.16 2.29
N LEU A 98 4.47 -0.50 1.81
CA LEU A 98 5.65 -0.70 2.65
C LEU A 98 6.91 -0.33 1.89
N HIS A 99 7.92 0.13 2.62
CA HIS A 99 9.26 0.31 2.08
C HIS A 99 10.08 -0.97 2.28
N THR A 100 10.64 -1.54 1.21
CA THR A 100 11.34 -2.84 1.28
C THR A 100 12.56 -2.83 2.22
N TYR A 101 13.29 -1.72 2.30
CA TYR A 101 14.43 -1.57 3.23
C TYR A 101 14.07 -1.69 4.72
N ALA A 102 12.80 -1.56 5.08
CA ALA A 102 12.36 -1.69 6.47
C ALA A 102 12.17 -3.16 6.89
N PHE A 103 12.43 -4.11 5.98
CA PHE A 103 12.23 -5.54 6.19
C PHE A 103 13.43 -6.34 5.71
N GLU A 104 13.74 -7.42 6.42
CA GLU A 104 14.67 -8.43 5.94
C GLU A 104 14.10 -9.16 4.71
N GLU A 105 14.99 -9.63 3.82
CA GLU A 105 14.58 -10.28 2.56
C GLU A 105 13.71 -11.51 2.79
N ASP A 106 14.06 -12.36 3.75
CA ASP A 106 13.28 -13.54 4.13
C ASP A 106 11.85 -13.17 4.58
N THR A 107 11.72 -12.03 5.27
CA THR A 107 10.41 -11.53 5.70
C THR A 107 9.59 -11.07 4.49
N LEU A 108 10.20 -10.35 3.55
CA LEU A 108 9.53 -9.92 2.31
C LEU A 108 9.06 -11.11 1.45
N VAL A 109 9.86 -12.18 1.38
CA VAL A 109 9.47 -13.42 0.68
C VAL A 109 8.23 -14.04 1.33
N ARG A 110 8.17 -14.10 2.66
CA ARG A 110 7.01 -14.60 3.41
C ARG A 110 5.77 -13.72 3.26
N ILE A 111 5.92 -12.39 3.32
CA ILE A 111 4.80 -11.46 3.06
C ILE A 111 4.25 -11.70 1.64
N ARG A 112 5.13 -11.80 0.64
CA ARG A 112 4.74 -12.06 -0.75
C ARG A 112 3.99 -13.39 -0.92
N SER A 113 4.30 -14.42 -0.13
CA SER A 113 3.60 -15.70 -0.22
C SER A 113 2.15 -15.58 0.28
N ILE A 114 1.91 -14.78 1.32
CA ILE A 114 0.60 -14.53 1.92
C ILE A 114 -0.29 -13.65 1.02
N CYS A 115 0.27 -12.58 0.42
CA CYS A 115 -0.51 -11.61 -0.36
C CYS A 115 -1.04 -12.20 -1.68
N ASP A 116 -2.26 -11.82 -2.10
CA ASP A 116 -2.80 -12.21 -3.40
C ASP A 116 -2.17 -11.44 -4.57
N ALA A 117 -1.72 -10.20 -4.33
CA ALA A 117 -1.02 -9.36 -5.28
C ALA A 117 0.22 -8.70 -4.65
N HIS A 118 1.28 -8.52 -5.45
CA HIS A 118 2.49 -7.80 -5.09
C HIS A 118 2.91 -6.90 -6.25
N LEU A 119 2.85 -5.59 -6.02
CA LEU A 119 3.21 -4.54 -6.97
C LEU A 119 4.47 -3.85 -6.43
N ASN A 120 5.53 -3.82 -7.24
CA ASN A 120 6.78 -3.17 -6.88
C ASN A 120 6.92 -1.84 -7.64
N MET A 121 7.23 -0.76 -6.93
CA MET A 121 7.33 0.58 -7.51
C MET A 121 8.79 1.00 -7.55
N LYS A 122 9.28 1.42 -8.71
CA LYS A 122 10.67 1.89 -8.88
C LYS A 122 10.74 3.14 -9.75
N LYS A 123 11.75 3.97 -9.52
CA LYS A 123 12.10 5.08 -10.42
C LYS A 123 13.04 4.54 -11.50
N ALA A 124 12.79 4.90 -12.75
CA ALA A 124 13.68 4.58 -13.87
C ALA A 124 14.02 5.86 -14.64
N LEU A 125 15.26 5.97 -15.10
CA LEU A 125 15.68 7.03 -16.02
C LEU A 125 15.49 6.53 -17.46
N VAL A 126 14.69 7.24 -18.24
CA VAL A 126 14.42 6.93 -19.65
C VAL A 126 14.79 8.17 -20.46
N GLY A 127 15.88 8.08 -21.22
CA GLY A 127 16.53 9.28 -21.78
C GLY A 127 16.94 10.21 -20.63
N ASP A 128 16.45 11.45 -20.66
CA ASP A 128 16.73 12.47 -19.65
C ASP A 128 15.57 12.68 -18.66
N LYS A 129 14.58 11.78 -18.63
CA LYS A 129 13.40 11.91 -17.77
C LYS A 129 13.28 10.76 -16.79
N TYR A 130 12.99 11.10 -15.53
CA TYR A 130 12.59 10.12 -14.53
C TYR A 130 11.12 9.75 -14.71
N VAL A 131 10.87 8.46 -14.89
CA VAL A 131 9.53 7.87 -14.91
C VAL A 131 9.34 6.94 -13.72
N MET A 132 8.10 6.84 -13.24
CA MET A 132 7.73 5.83 -12.26
C MET A 132 7.37 4.54 -12.99
N VAL A 133 7.86 3.42 -12.51
CA VAL A 133 7.58 2.10 -13.09
C VAL A 133 6.97 1.22 -12.00
N MET A 134 5.79 0.69 -12.29
CA MET A 134 5.13 -0.34 -11.50
C MET A 134 5.40 -1.70 -12.14
N GLU A 135 5.98 -2.60 -11.38
CA GLU A 135 6.22 -3.98 -11.75
C GLU A 135 5.23 -4.90 -11.03
N VAL A 136 4.48 -5.68 -11.81
CA VAL A 136 3.53 -6.67 -11.30
C VAL A 136 4.29 -7.96 -11.02
N ILE A 137 4.71 -8.15 -9.77
CA ILE A 137 5.53 -9.30 -9.35
C ILE A 137 4.67 -10.55 -9.15
N LYS A 138 3.47 -10.38 -8.56
CA LYS A 138 2.52 -11.46 -8.30
C LYS A 138 1.11 -10.93 -8.44
N VAL A 139 0.25 -11.68 -9.12
CA VAL A 139 -1.21 -11.54 -9.04
C VAL A 139 -1.82 -12.93 -9.14
N ARG A 140 -2.52 -13.36 -8.09
CA ARG A 140 -3.23 -14.64 -8.07
C ARG A 140 -4.37 -14.63 -9.08
N GLY A 141 -4.47 -15.66 -9.92
CA GLY A 141 -5.57 -15.83 -10.89
C GLY A 141 -5.44 -14.99 -12.16
N ALA A 142 -4.33 -14.27 -12.38
CA ALA A 142 -4.12 -13.52 -13.61
C ALA A 142 -3.92 -14.46 -14.83
N ARG A 143 -4.61 -14.16 -15.95
CA ARG A 143 -4.58 -14.97 -17.18
C ARG A 143 -3.45 -14.61 -18.17
N LYS A 144 -2.70 -13.52 -17.95
CA LYS A 144 -1.62 -13.05 -18.84
C LYS A 144 -0.29 -12.95 -18.09
N THR A 145 0.78 -13.42 -18.72
CA THR A 145 2.17 -13.45 -18.21
C THR A 145 3.13 -12.54 -19.00
N THR A 146 2.63 -11.80 -20.00
CA THR A 146 3.44 -10.89 -20.82
C THR A 146 3.11 -9.42 -20.53
N GLY A 147 4.14 -8.61 -20.25
CA GLY A 147 4.01 -7.17 -20.00
C GLY A 147 3.78 -6.81 -18.52
N ASN A 148 4.66 -7.25 -17.62
CA ASN A 148 4.53 -7.02 -16.18
C ASN A 148 4.96 -5.62 -15.72
N LEU A 149 5.32 -4.73 -16.64
CA LEU A 149 5.81 -3.38 -16.34
C LEU A 149 4.80 -2.36 -16.88
N VAL A 150 4.36 -1.47 -15.98
CA VAL A 150 3.54 -0.31 -16.31
C VAL A 150 4.35 0.93 -15.94
N SER A 151 4.78 1.69 -16.94
CA SER A 151 5.44 2.97 -16.72
C SER A 151 4.41 4.09 -16.68
N PHE A 152 4.60 5.08 -15.82
CA PHE A 152 3.74 6.25 -15.73
C PHE A 152 4.49 7.48 -15.20
N GLU A 153 3.96 8.65 -15.51
CA GLU A 153 4.31 9.92 -14.89
C GLU A 153 3.17 10.39 -14.00
N VAL A 154 3.48 11.17 -12.96
CA VAL A 154 2.48 11.83 -12.12
C VAL A 154 2.52 13.33 -12.43
N HIS A 155 1.41 13.84 -12.96
CA HIS A 155 1.28 15.27 -13.27
C HIS A 155 0.25 15.93 -12.35
N PRO A 156 0.55 17.10 -11.77
CA PRO A 156 -0.46 17.94 -11.14
C PRO A 156 -1.61 18.20 -12.11
N GLY A 157 -2.85 18.14 -11.63
CA GLY A 157 -4.06 18.36 -12.44
C GLY A 157 -4.47 17.20 -13.38
N TYR A 158 -3.69 16.13 -13.48
CA TYR A 158 -4.05 14.96 -14.31
C TYR A 158 -3.89 13.62 -13.58
N GLY A 159 -3.10 13.58 -12.50
CA GLY A 159 -2.82 12.36 -11.76
C GLY A 159 -1.85 11.45 -12.52
N MET A 160 -2.16 10.15 -12.56
CA MET A 160 -1.31 9.14 -13.18
C MET A 160 -1.53 9.09 -14.69
N LYS A 161 -0.46 9.37 -15.45
CA LYS A 161 -0.44 9.24 -16.92
C LYS A 161 0.41 8.04 -17.31
N VAL A 162 -0.23 6.98 -17.81
CA VAL A 162 0.47 5.78 -18.30
C VAL A 162 1.29 6.12 -19.54
N ILE A 163 2.54 5.68 -19.54
CA ILE A 163 3.49 5.84 -20.63
C ILE A 163 3.70 4.47 -21.28
N PRO A 164 3.31 4.29 -22.56
CA PRO A 164 3.59 3.06 -23.27
C PRO A 164 5.11 2.95 -23.50
N MET A 165 5.75 2.00 -22.81
CA MET A 165 7.18 1.72 -22.94
C MET A 165 7.39 0.34 -23.54
N SER A 166 8.11 0.27 -24.66
CA SER A 166 8.65 -0.99 -25.18
C SER A 166 10.05 -1.19 -24.62
N PHE A 167 10.20 -2.02 -23.59
CA PHE A 167 11.52 -2.51 -23.22
C PHE A 167 11.95 -3.53 -24.28
N ALA A 168 12.97 -3.21 -25.07
CA ALA A 168 13.59 -4.21 -25.94
C ALA A 168 14.15 -5.32 -25.04
N LYS A 169 13.71 -6.56 -25.24
CA LYS A 169 14.40 -7.71 -24.66
C LYS A 169 15.76 -7.82 -25.35
N VAL A 170 16.83 -7.63 -24.59
CA VAL A 170 18.19 -8.01 -25.00
C VAL A 170 18.41 -9.46 -24.63
#